data_AF-A0A1F5DSF6-F1
#
_entry.id   AF-A0A1F5DSF6-F1
#
_cell.length_a   1.000
_cell.length_b   1.000
_cell.length_c   1.000
_cell.angle_alpha   90.00
_cell.angle_beta   90.00
_cell.angle_gamma   90.00
#
_symmetry.space_group_name_H-M   'P 1'
#
loop_
_entity.id
_entity.type
_entity.pdbx_description
1 polymer ?
#
loop_
_entity_poly.entity_id
_entity_poly.type
_entity_poly.pdbx_seq_one_letter_code
_entity_poly.pdbx_strand_id
1 'polypeptide(L)'
;MNKMADEPVYVAEVTHVGKACGAGHKVGDRFEINTHKTGGICGYCYHDLFPTLMNCCYGGKIPWIDPKEFNYECPDRWNDVKFSVTRKK
;
A
#
# COMPACT_ATOMS: atom_id res chain seq x y z
N MET A 1 14.47 -20.64 18.24
CA MET A 1 13.51 -20.21 17.19
C MET A 1 13.41 -18.69 17.27
N ASN A 2 13.99 -17.99 16.30
CA ASN A 2 13.88 -16.53 16.24
C ASN A 2 12.41 -16.16 16.13
N LYS A 3 11.92 -15.35 17.07
CA LYS A 3 10.71 -14.58 16.88
C LYS A 3 10.96 -13.72 15.64
N MET A 4 10.44 -14.11 14.47
CA MET A 4 10.04 -13.10 13.50
C MET A 4 9.03 -12.25 14.28
N ALA A 5 9.49 -11.11 14.78
CA ALA A 5 8.62 -10.08 15.31
C ALA A 5 7.51 -9.87 14.27
N ASP A 6 6.27 -9.70 14.73
CA ASP A 6 5.08 -9.64 13.88
C ASP A 6 5.34 -8.87 12.58
N GLU A 7 4.89 -9.44 11.47
CA GLU A 7 5.06 -8.87 10.13
C GLU A 7 4.72 -7.37 10.14
N PRO A 8 5.57 -6.50 9.57
CA PRO A 8 5.29 -5.07 9.51
C PRO A 8 3.91 -4.77 8.91
N VAL A 9 3.14 -3.94 9.60
CA VAL A 9 1.87 -3.43 9.09
C VAL A 9 2.10 -2.03 8.53
N TYR A 10 1.47 -1.75 7.40
CA TYR A 10 1.47 -0.45 6.75
C TYR A 10 0.05 0.13 6.77
N VAL A 11 -0.05 1.45 6.77
CA VAL A 11 -1.28 2.19 6.55
C VAL A 11 -1.19 2.83 5.17
N ALA A 12 -2.05 2.41 4.25
CA ALA A 12 -2.23 3.06 2.96
C ALA A 12 -3.42 4.02 3.06
N GLU A 13 -3.15 5.32 2.92
CA GLU A 13 -4.15 6.38 2.92
C GLU A 13 -4.36 6.91 1.50
N VAL A 14 -5.60 6.99 1.05
CA VAL A 14 -5.93 7.59 -0.25
C VAL A 14 -5.77 9.10 -0.16
N THR A 15 -4.80 9.64 -0.89
CA THR A 15 -4.51 11.09 -0.91
C THR A 15 -5.14 11.79 -2.11
N HIS A 16 -5.46 11.05 -3.17
CA HIS A 16 -6.04 11.61 -4.40
C HIS A 16 -6.93 10.58 -5.11
N VAL A 17 -8.00 11.09 -5.73
CA VAL A 17 -8.83 10.35 -6.70
C VAL A 17 -9.12 11.33 -7.84
N GLY A 18 -8.60 11.05 -9.03
CA GLY A 18 -8.78 11.92 -10.19
C GLY A 18 -10.20 11.91 -10.75
N LYS A 19 -10.81 10.71 -10.84
CA LYS A 19 -12.20 10.53 -11.30
C LYS A 19 -13.05 9.76 -10.30
N ALA A 20 -13.51 8.56 -10.66
CA ALA A 20 -14.38 7.73 -9.85
C ALA A 20 -13.80 6.31 -9.77
N CYS A 21 -13.23 5.96 -8.62
CA CYS A 21 -12.69 4.62 -8.43
C CYS A 21 -13.82 3.58 -8.51
N GLY A 22 -13.70 2.61 -9.42
CA GLY A 22 -14.68 1.51 -9.56
C GLY A 22 -14.80 0.61 -8.34
N ALA A 23 -13.77 0.59 -7.47
CA ALA A 23 -13.80 -0.11 -6.19
C ALA A 23 -14.41 0.72 -5.05
N GLY A 24 -14.74 1.99 -5.30
CA GLY A 24 -15.39 2.87 -4.31
C GLY A 24 -14.46 3.62 -3.37
N HIS A 25 -13.13 3.56 -3.57
CA HIS A 25 -12.14 4.28 -2.75
C HIS A 25 -12.29 5.80 -2.86
N LYS A 26 -12.13 6.50 -1.73
CA LYS A 26 -12.28 7.95 -1.57
C LYS A 26 -11.08 8.53 -0.83
N VAL A 27 -10.81 9.81 -1.09
CA VAL A 27 -9.76 10.55 -0.35
C VAL A 27 -10.04 10.48 1.15
N GLY A 28 -9.01 10.13 1.92
CA GLY A 28 -9.08 9.92 3.37
C GLY A 28 -9.38 8.49 3.79
N ASP A 29 -9.73 7.58 2.88
CA ASP A 29 -9.82 6.15 3.19
C ASP A 29 -8.45 5.63 3.64
N ARG A 30 -8.45 4.80 4.69
CA ARG A 30 -7.23 4.23 5.30
C ARG A 30 -7.35 2.73 5.41
N PHE A 31 -6.33 2.03 4.92
CA PHE A 31 -6.27 0.58 4.88
C PHE A 31 -5.04 0.08 5.63
N GLU A 32 -5.25 -0.81 6.62
CA GLU A 32 -4.15 -1.52 7.25
C GLU A 32 -3.76 -2.73 6.41
N ILE A 33 -2.58 -2.68 5.82
CA ILE A 33 -2.11 -3.66 4.84
C ILE A 33 -0.80 -4.31 5.29
N ASN A 34 -0.66 -5.57 4.92
CA ASN A 34 0.58 -6.35 4.97
C ASN A 34 0.47 -7.48 3.95
N THR A 35 1.48 -8.33 3.78
CA THR A 35 1.48 -9.38 2.74
C THR A 35 0.34 -10.40 2.89
N HIS A 36 -0.31 -10.48 4.06
CA HIS A 36 -1.47 -11.35 4.30
C HIS A 36 -2.83 -10.63 4.22
N LYS A 37 -2.87 -9.30 4.31
CA LYS A 37 -4.09 -8.51 4.40
C LYS A 37 -4.05 -7.35 3.42
N THR A 38 -5.00 -7.32 2.50
CA THR A 38 -5.17 -6.17 1.60
C THR A 38 -5.80 -4.95 2.28
N GLY A 39 -6.30 -5.11 3.50
CA GLY A 39 -6.91 -4.05 4.30
C GLY A 39 -8.20 -3.46 3.73
N GLY A 40 -8.73 -3.99 2.62
CA GLY A 40 -9.85 -3.41 1.87
C GLY A 40 -9.45 -2.78 0.54
N ILE A 41 -8.15 -2.67 0.23
CA ILE A 41 -7.68 -2.33 -1.11
C ILE A 41 -8.17 -3.41 -2.08
N CYS A 42 -8.65 -2.98 -3.25
CA CYS A 42 -9.17 -3.90 -4.26
C CYS A 42 -8.04 -4.79 -4.81
N GLY A 43 -8.38 -6.01 -5.24
CA GLY A 43 -7.39 -7.01 -5.65
C GLY A 43 -6.47 -6.54 -6.79
N TYR A 44 -6.99 -5.75 -7.73
CA TYR A 44 -6.19 -5.20 -8.84
C TYR A 44 -5.09 -4.24 -8.37
N CYS A 45 -5.46 -3.27 -7.53
CA CYS A 45 -4.53 -2.29 -6.96
C CYS A 45 -3.54 -2.96 -5.99
N TYR A 46 -4.02 -3.88 -5.16
CA TYR A 46 -3.17 -4.56 -4.19
C TYR A 46 -2.16 -5.50 -4.86
N HIS A 47 -2.55 -6.20 -5.92
CA HIS A 47 -1.66 -7.09 -6.68
C HIS A 47 -0.44 -6.34 -7.25
N ASP A 48 -0.64 -5.12 -7.76
CA ASP A 48 0.44 -4.29 -8.29
C ASP A 48 1.32 -3.67 -7.17
N LEU A 49 0.74 -3.31 -6.03
CA LEU A 49 1.48 -2.86 -4.84
C LEU A 49 2.29 -3.99 -4.17
N PHE A 50 1.81 -5.23 -4.26
CA PHE A 50 2.29 -6.36 -3.46
C PHE A 50 3.81 -6.60 -3.53
N PRO A 51 4.48 -6.55 -4.69
CA PRO A 51 5.93 -6.78 -4.75
C PRO A 51 6.73 -5.74 -3.96
N THR A 52 6.35 -4.46 -4.04
CA THR A 52 6.97 -3.39 -3.25
C THR A 52 6.71 -3.58 -1.76
N LEU A 53 5.45 -3.86 -1.39
CA LEU A 53 5.07 -4.10 0.01
C LEU A 53 5.83 -5.29 0.61
N MET A 54 5.88 -6.41 -0.10
CA MET A 54 6.61 -7.61 0.31
C MET A 54 8.09 -7.31 0.53
N ASN A 55 8.73 -6.61 -0.41
CA ASN A 55 10.13 -6.22 -0.27
C ASN A 55 10.34 -5.34 0.97
N CYS A 56 9.46 -4.37 1.23
CA CYS A 56 9.52 -3.51 2.41
C CYS A 56 9.29 -4.29 3.73
N CYS A 57 8.32 -5.21 3.77
CA CYS A 57 8.02 -6.03 4.95
C CYS A 57 9.20 -6.93 5.37
N TYR A 58 9.96 -7.45 4.41
CA TYR A 58 11.06 -8.39 4.68
C TYR A 58 12.46 -7.74 4.63
N GLY A 59 12.53 -6.41 4.70
CA GLY A 59 13.79 -5.68 4.85
C GLY A 59 14.62 -5.55 3.57
N GLY A 60 14.01 -5.80 2.41
CA GLY A 60 14.60 -5.48 1.12
C GLY A 60 14.75 -3.98 0.90
N LYS A 61 15.62 -3.60 -0.04
CA LYS A 61 15.94 -2.20 -0.34
C LYS A 61 15.66 -1.90 -1.81
N ILE A 62 14.75 -0.95 -2.05
CA ILE A 62 14.51 -0.39 -3.38
C ILE A 62 15.17 1.00 -3.41
N PRO A 63 16.11 1.28 -4.31
CA PRO A 63 16.94 2.49 -4.24
C PRO A 63 16.18 3.82 -4.19
N TRP A 64 14.96 3.87 -4.70
CA TRP A 64 14.13 5.08 -4.80
C TRP A 64 12.91 5.09 -3.86
N ILE A 65 12.80 4.12 -2.93
CA ILE A 65 11.68 4.02 -1.98
C ILE A 65 12.24 3.99 -0.56
N ASP A 66 11.71 4.84 0.32
CA ASP A 66 11.91 4.68 1.77
C ASP A 66 10.92 3.62 2.30
N PRO A 67 11.37 2.49 2.85
CA PRO A 67 10.49 1.45 3.37
C PRO A 67 9.64 1.89 4.57
N LYS A 68 9.87 3.09 5.15
CA LYS A 68 9.02 3.65 6.20
C LYS A 68 7.85 4.46 5.64
N GLU A 69 8.03 5.10 4.48
CA GLU A 69 7.04 5.98 3.88
C GLU A 69 7.27 6.12 2.37
N PHE A 70 6.24 5.85 1.57
CA PHE A 70 6.31 6.03 0.12
C PHE A 70 4.95 6.34 -0.48
N ASN A 71 4.95 6.98 -1.66
CA ASN A 71 3.75 7.19 -2.44
C ASN A 71 3.55 6.04 -3.42
N TYR A 72 2.30 5.67 -3.66
CA TYR A 72 1.92 4.64 -4.60
C TYR A 72 0.72 5.09 -5.44
N GLU A 73 0.69 4.69 -6.71
CA GLU A 73 -0.39 5.05 -7.64
C GLU A 73 -1.05 3.78 -8.14
N CYS A 74 -2.39 3.75 -8.13
CA CYS A 74 -3.15 2.65 -8.69
C CYS A 74 -2.80 2.46 -10.18
N PRO A 75 -2.66 1.21 -10.66
CA PRO A 75 -2.39 0.94 -12.07
C PRO A 75 -3.53 1.40 -13.00
N ASP A 76 -4.73 1.66 -12.48
CA ASP A 76 -5.81 2.33 -13.19
C ASP A 76 -5.54 3.83 -13.35
N ARG A 77 -4.77 4.16 -14.40
CA ARG A 77 -4.40 5.52 -14.78
C ARG A 77 -5.59 6.40 -15.18
N TRP A 78 -6.74 5.82 -15.52
CA TRP A 78 -7.92 6.61 -15.91
C TRP A 78 -8.58 7.27 -14.70
N ASN A 79 -8.62 6.53 -13.57
CA ASN A 79 -9.22 7.01 -12.33
C ASN A 79 -8.21 7.70 -11.39
N ASP A 80 -6.91 7.49 -11.60
CA ASP A 80 -5.78 8.15 -10.94
C ASP A 80 -5.92 8.20 -9.41
N VAL A 81 -6.04 7.02 -8.80
CA VAL A 81 -6.07 6.89 -7.33
C VAL A 81 -4.64 6.86 -6.80
N LYS A 82 -4.30 7.73 -5.85
CA LYS A 82 -2.98 7.80 -5.24
C LYS A 82 -3.05 7.55 -3.74
N PHE A 83 -2.01 6.90 -3.23
CA PHE A 83 -1.88 6.49 -1.84
C PHE A 83 -0.59 7.04 -1.24
N SER A 84 -0.66 7.50 0.01
CA SER A 84 0.51 7.59 0.89
C SER A 84 0.55 6.32 1.74
N VAL A 85 1.66 5.59 1.71
CA VAL A 85 1.85 4.34 2.42
C VAL A 85 2.90 4.54 3.49
N THR A 86 2.52 4.35 4.76
CA THR A 86 3.39 4.57 5.91
C THR A 86 3.46 3.34 6.79
N ARG A 87 4.64 3.03 7.32
CA ARG A 87 4.80 1.92 8.26
C ARG A 87 4.14 2.28 9.60
N LYS A 88 3.25 1.42 10.08
CA LYS A 88 2.61 1.57 11.40
C LYS A 88 3.69 1.41 12.48
N LYS A 89 3.72 2.37 13.42
CA LYS A 89 4.68 2.40 14.54
C LYS A 89 4.42 1.27 15.54
#